data_AF-A0A495YVN5-F1
#
_entry.id   AF-A0A495YVN5-F1
#
_cell.length_a   1.000
_cell.length_b   1.000
_cell.length_c   1.000
_cell.angle_alpha   90.00
_cell.angle_beta   90.00
_cell.angle_gamma   90.00
#
_symmetry.space_group_name_H-M   'P 1'
#
loop_
_entity.id
_entity.type
_entity.pdbx_description
1 polymer ?
#
loop_
_entity_poly.entity_id
_entity_poly.type
_entity_poly.pdbx_seq_one_letter_code
_entity_poly.pdbx_strand_id
1 'polypeptide(L)'
;MKKLICLLVSLSLFTIGYAQETGLDDLLASDVNRDGTVNILDLTFVASHFGEVLSEDQHPNPDVNGDGTVNILDLTLVASYFGKYSGIPLELTDKTYDNIVRNTKLPILVEFKSDS
;
A
#
# COMPACT_ATOMS: atom_id res chain seq x y z
N MET A 1 -4.17 24.28 -41.10
CA MET A 1 -4.85 23.09 -40.56
C MET A 1 -3.84 22.00 -40.12
N LYS A 2 -2.80 22.36 -39.33
CA LYS A 2 -1.78 21.41 -38.84
C LYS A 2 -1.50 21.54 -37.33
N LYS A 3 -2.25 22.41 -36.62
CA LYS A 3 -2.10 22.63 -35.17
C LYS A 3 -3.20 22.00 -34.32
N LEU A 4 -4.19 21.33 -34.93
CA LEU A 4 -5.34 20.75 -34.21
C LEU A 4 -5.27 19.22 -34.04
N ILE A 5 -4.37 18.54 -34.76
CA ILE A 5 -4.19 17.08 -34.64
C ILE A 5 -3.32 16.72 -33.42
N CYS A 6 -2.44 17.61 -32.96
CA CYS A 6 -1.52 17.33 -31.84
C CYS A 6 -2.23 17.34 -30.47
N LEU A 7 -3.32 18.10 -30.31
CA LEU A 7 -4.02 18.25 -29.01
C LEU A 7 -4.90 17.03 -28.66
N LEU A 8 -5.43 16.33 -29.66
CA LEU A 8 -6.24 15.11 -29.44
C LEU A 8 -5.36 13.87 -29.21
N VAL A 9 -4.14 13.85 -29.76
CA VAL A 9 -3.17 12.76 -29.53
C VAL A 9 -2.52 12.89 -28.14
N SER A 10 -2.35 14.10 -27.60
CA SER A 10 -1.83 14.27 -26.23
C SER A 10 -2.82 13.88 -25.13
N LEU A 11 -4.13 14.01 -25.38
CA LEU A 11 -5.15 13.63 -24.38
C LEU A 11 -5.37 12.11 -24.31
N SER A 12 -5.05 11.38 -25.39
CA SER A 12 -5.14 9.91 -25.45
C SER A 12 -3.85 9.18 -25.03
N LEU A 13 -2.77 9.91 -24.76
CA LEU A 13 -1.50 9.35 -24.27
C LEU A 13 -1.34 9.43 -22.75
N PHE A 14 -2.29 10.05 -22.02
CA PHE A 14 -2.28 10.04 -20.56
C PHE A 14 -3.05 8.85 -19.95
N THR A 15 -3.70 8.03 -20.79
CA THR A 15 -4.44 6.83 -20.37
C THR A 15 -3.67 5.53 -20.64
N ILE A 16 -2.33 5.60 -20.74
CA ILE A 16 -1.48 4.41 -20.77
C ILE A 16 -0.63 4.45 -19.51
N GLY A 17 -1.05 3.74 -18.45
CA GLY A 17 -0.13 3.46 -17.34
C GLY A 17 -0.69 3.36 -15.92
N TYR A 18 -1.98 3.57 -15.67
CA TYR A 18 -2.58 3.24 -14.37
C TYR A 18 -3.47 2.02 -14.54
N ALA A 19 -2.87 0.88 -14.88
CA ALA A 19 -3.39 -0.34 -14.31
C ALA A 19 -3.06 -0.23 -12.83
N GLN A 20 -4.00 0.33 -12.06
CA GLN A 20 -3.95 0.28 -10.61
C GLN A 20 -3.84 -1.21 -10.29
N GLU A 21 -2.69 -1.65 -9.80
CA GLU A 21 -2.59 -2.89 -9.04
C GLU A 21 -3.47 -2.63 -7.82
N THR A 22 -4.78 -2.85 -7.97
CA THR A 22 -5.80 -2.56 -6.95
C THR A 22 -5.39 -3.11 -5.59
N GLY A 23 -4.59 -4.19 -5.58
CA GLY A 23 -4.09 -4.77 -4.36
C GLY A 23 -2.90 -4.10 -3.69
N LEU A 24 -2.11 -3.23 -4.34
CA LEU A 24 -0.93 -2.60 -3.73
C LEU A 24 -1.33 -1.44 -2.82
N ASP A 25 -2.20 -0.56 -3.28
CA ASP A 25 -2.65 0.57 -2.46
C ASP A 25 -3.44 0.07 -1.24
N ASP A 26 -4.30 -0.92 -1.45
CA ASP A 26 -5.05 -1.61 -0.38
C ASP A 26 -4.12 -2.32 0.61
N LEU A 27 -3.03 -2.94 0.14
CA LEU A 27 -2.00 -3.54 0.99
C LEU A 27 -1.30 -2.49 1.85
N LEU A 28 -0.93 -1.36 1.26
CA LEU A 28 -0.27 -0.25 1.98
C LEU A 28 -1.21 0.39 3.00
N ALA A 29 -2.48 0.57 2.65
CA ALA A 29 -3.50 1.10 3.54
C ALA A 29 -3.79 0.14 4.72
N SER A 30 -3.70 -1.17 4.48
CA SER A 30 -3.95 -2.21 5.49
C SER A 30 -2.86 -2.29 6.58
N ASP A 31 -1.64 -1.83 6.31
CA ASP A 31 -0.60 -1.60 7.32
C ASP A 31 -0.80 -0.22 7.96
N VAL A 32 -1.84 -0.14 8.78
CA VAL A 32 -2.35 1.10 9.33
C VAL A 32 -1.31 1.76 10.24
N ASN A 33 -0.62 0.97 11.07
CA ASN A 33 0.39 1.51 11.98
C ASN A 33 1.75 1.77 11.29
N ARG A 34 1.90 1.34 10.02
CA ARG A 34 3.10 1.49 9.18
C ARG A 34 4.34 0.84 9.75
N ASP A 35 4.18 -0.31 10.42
CA ASP A 35 5.28 -1.09 10.97
C ASP A 35 5.89 -2.07 9.97
N GLY A 36 5.29 -2.18 8.77
CA GLY A 36 5.74 -3.04 7.69
C GLY A 36 5.07 -4.41 7.65
N THR A 37 4.21 -4.73 8.62
CA THR A 37 3.52 -6.03 8.72
C THR A 37 2.06 -5.85 9.05
N VAL A 38 1.16 -6.26 8.17
CA VAL A 38 -0.28 -6.27 8.45
C VAL A 38 -0.59 -7.35 9.48
N ASN A 39 -0.94 -6.95 10.71
CA ASN A 39 -1.14 -7.88 11.82
C ASN A 39 -2.27 -7.43 12.77
N ILE A 40 -2.32 -8.00 13.97
CA ILE A 40 -3.37 -7.70 14.96
C ILE A 40 -3.32 -6.24 15.43
N LEU A 41 -2.15 -5.61 15.40
CA LEU A 41 -1.98 -4.21 15.80
C LEU A 41 -2.77 -3.26 14.88
N ASP A 42 -2.77 -3.51 13.57
CA ASP A 42 -3.56 -2.75 12.59
C ASP A 42 -5.06 -2.92 12.82
N LEU A 43 -5.51 -4.17 12.99
CA LEU A 43 -6.90 -4.47 13.32
C LEU A 43 -7.35 -3.79 14.61
N THR A 44 -6.51 -3.81 15.66
CA THR A 44 -6.82 -3.16 16.93
C THR A 44 -6.87 -1.64 16.80
N PHE A 45 -6.04 -1.05 15.93
CA PHE A 45 -6.07 0.38 15.66
C PHE A 45 -7.37 0.80 14.97
N VAL A 46 -7.80 0.07 13.93
CA VAL A 46 -9.10 0.35 13.27
C VAL A 46 -10.25 0.15 14.25
N ALA A 47 -10.24 -0.96 15.01
CA ALA A 47 -11.29 -1.27 15.97
C ALA A 47 -11.43 -0.23 17.09
N SER A 48 -10.35 0.47 17.48
CA SER A 48 -10.43 1.53 18.50
C SER A 48 -11.16 2.79 18.03
N HIS A 49 -11.39 2.93 16.73
CA HIS A 49 -12.09 4.06 16.10
C HIS A 49 -13.45 3.64 15.50
N PHE A 50 -13.95 2.44 15.81
CA PHE A 50 -15.13 1.88 15.18
C PHE A 50 -16.38 2.77 15.39
N GLY A 51 -17.04 3.12 14.28
CA GLY A 51 -18.22 3.97 14.24
C GLY A 51 -17.93 5.46 14.08
N GLU A 52 -16.67 5.87 14.00
CA GLU A 52 -16.30 7.26 13.73
C GLU A 52 -16.59 7.64 12.28
N VAL A 53 -17.04 8.88 12.09
CA VAL A 53 -17.14 9.52 10.78
C VAL A 53 -16.02 10.55 10.70
N LEU A 54 -15.09 10.37 9.77
CA LEU A 54 -13.93 11.24 9.67
C LEU A 54 -14.28 12.51 8.90
N SER A 55 -14.05 13.65 9.54
CA SER A 55 -14.26 14.97 8.93
C SER A 55 -12.98 15.58 8.34
N GLU A 56 -11.81 15.00 8.65
CA GLU A 56 -10.48 15.43 8.20
C GLU A 56 -9.54 14.21 8.07
N ASP A 57 -8.43 14.37 7.34
CA ASP A 57 -7.44 13.30 7.12
C ASP A 57 -6.68 12.93 8.42
N GLN A 58 -7.07 11.82 9.05
CA GLN A 58 -6.40 11.31 10.25
C GLN A 58 -5.12 10.52 9.90
N HIS A 59 -4.08 10.64 10.73
CA HIS A 59 -2.82 9.91 10.56
C HIS A 59 -2.35 9.30 11.90
N PRO A 60 -2.34 7.96 12.04
CA PRO A 60 -2.75 6.97 11.05
C PRO A 60 -4.26 6.97 10.75
N ASN A 61 -4.65 6.61 9.53
CA ASN A 61 -6.04 6.66 9.09
C ASN A 61 -6.77 5.35 9.41
N PRO A 62 -7.80 5.33 10.28
CA PRO A 62 -8.60 4.14 10.57
C PRO A 62 -9.67 3.84 9.51
N ASP A 63 -10.01 4.78 8.64
CA ASP A 63 -10.88 4.60 7.46
C ASP A 63 -10.01 4.11 6.29
N VAL A 64 -9.83 2.79 6.25
CA VAL A 64 -8.87 2.11 5.37
C VAL A 64 -9.40 2.07 3.94
N ASN A 65 -10.72 1.99 3.75
CA ASN A 65 -11.33 2.00 2.43
C ASN A 65 -11.61 3.42 1.88
N GLY A 66 -11.52 4.46 2.73
CA GLY A 66 -11.69 5.86 2.36
C GLY A 66 -13.14 6.27 2.10
N ASP A 67 -14.12 5.58 2.70
CA ASP A 67 -15.55 5.87 2.52
C ASP A 67 -16.09 6.94 3.48
N GLY A 68 -15.26 7.40 4.41
CA GLY A 68 -15.55 8.42 5.41
C GLY A 68 -16.11 7.88 6.73
N THR A 69 -16.33 6.56 6.85
CA THR A 69 -16.89 5.93 8.06
C THR A 69 -16.09 4.71 8.47
N VAL A 70 -15.46 4.75 9.65
CA VAL A 70 -14.75 3.60 10.21
C VAL A 70 -15.74 2.51 10.60
N ASN A 71 -15.79 1.41 9.87
CA ASN A 71 -16.75 0.34 10.06
C ASN A 71 -16.17 -1.06 9.77
N ILE A 72 -17.04 -2.05 9.60
CA ILE A 72 -16.63 -3.44 9.37
C ILE A 72 -15.91 -3.63 8.03
N LEU A 73 -16.14 -2.76 7.05
CA LEU A 73 -15.49 -2.81 5.75
C LEU A 73 -13.99 -2.52 5.88
N ASP A 74 -13.59 -1.58 6.73
CA ASP A 74 -12.18 -1.28 7.01
C ASP A 74 -11.47 -2.45 7.68
N LEU A 75 -12.10 -3.02 8.71
CA LEU A 75 -11.59 -4.21 9.40
C LEU A 75 -11.45 -5.41 8.45
N THR A 76 -12.43 -5.58 7.54
CA THR A 76 -12.40 -6.66 6.56
C THR A 76 -11.30 -6.45 5.53
N LEU A 77 -11.03 -5.20 5.14
CA LEU A 77 -9.94 -4.85 4.24
C LEU A 77 -8.59 -5.19 4.88
N VAL A 78 -8.32 -4.73 6.10
CA VAL A 78 -7.10 -5.08 6.84
C VAL A 78 -6.95 -6.60 6.99
N ALA A 79 -8.03 -7.29 7.36
CA ALA A 79 -8.02 -8.75 7.53
C ALA A 79 -7.70 -9.51 6.22
N SER A 80 -8.09 -8.96 5.06
CA SER A 80 -7.79 -9.57 3.75
C SER A 80 -6.29 -9.59 3.42
N TYR A 81 -5.51 -8.71 4.07
CA TYR A 81 -4.05 -8.63 3.97
C TYR A 81 -3.32 -9.16 5.21
N PHE A 82 -4.00 -9.83 6.14
CA PHE A 82 -3.37 -10.30 7.38
C PHE A 82 -2.15 -11.21 7.13
N GLY A 83 -1.05 -10.91 7.81
CA GLY A 83 0.24 -11.59 7.66
C GLY A 83 1.02 -11.21 6.39
N LYS A 84 0.57 -10.23 5.62
CA LYS A 84 1.31 -9.68 4.49
C LYS A 84 2.26 -8.58 4.95
N TYR A 85 3.29 -8.35 4.17
CA TYR A 85 4.20 -7.23 4.34
C TYR A 85 3.84 -6.13 3.36
N SER A 86 3.68 -4.91 3.86
CA SER A 86 3.40 -3.70 3.08
C SER A 86 4.68 -3.07 2.52
N GLY A 87 5.85 -3.59 2.88
CA GLY A 87 7.14 -3.12 2.38
C GLY A 87 7.24 -3.23 0.86
N ILE A 88 8.07 -2.37 0.26
CA ILE A 88 8.36 -2.42 -1.18
C ILE A 88 9.02 -3.79 -1.47
N PRO A 89 8.39 -4.67 -2.28
CA PRO A 89 8.99 -5.93 -2.65
C PRO A 89 10.21 -5.64 -3.53
N LEU A 90 11.38 -6.12 -3.09
CA LEU A 90 12.62 -5.94 -3.82
C LEU A 90 13.37 -7.27 -3.92
N GLU A 91 13.68 -7.65 -5.16
CA GLU A 91 14.48 -8.84 -5.44
C GLU A 91 15.94 -8.58 -5.03
N LEU A 92 16.42 -9.41 -4.11
CA LEU A 92 17.80 -9.38 -3.66
C LEU A 92 18.65 -10.29 -4.55
N THR A 93 19.74 -9.74 -5.05
CA THR A 93 20.78 -10.46 -5.79
C THR A 93 22.10 -10.31 -5.05
N ASP A 94 23.07 -11.18 -5.33
CA ASP A 94 24.44 -11.05 -4.79
C ASP A 94 25.04 -9.65 -5.02
N LYS A 95 24.65 -8.99 -6.12
CA LYS A 95 25.12 -7.64 -6.46
C LYS A 95 24.42 -6.53 -5.67
N THR A 96 23.18 -6.74 -5.24
CA THR A 96 22.39 -5.73 -4.53
C THR A 96 22.42 -5.90 -3.01
N TYR A 97 22.81 -7.08 -2.52
CA TYR A 97 22.83 -7.42 -1.09
C TYR A 97 23.62 -6.41 -0.24
N ASP A 98 24.83 -6.02 -0.65
CA ASP A 98 25.65 -5.11 0.15
C ASP A 98 25.04 -3.70 0.28
N ASN A 99 24.41 -3.22 -0.79
CA ASN A 99 23.84 -1.87 -0.83
C ASN A 99 22.47 -1.79 -0.15
N ILE A 100 21.72 -2.90 -0.14
CA ILE A 100 20.33 -2.93 0.37
C ILE A 100 20.26 -3.54 1.77
N VAL A 101 21.06 -4.56 2.05
CA VAL A 101 21.02 -5.32 3.31
C VAL A 101 22.15 -4.93 4.24
N ARG A 102 23.42 -5.01 3.82
CA ARG A 102 24.54 -4.83 4.77
C ARG A 102 24.65 -3.42 5.35
N ASN A 103 24.32 -2.40 4.57
CA ASN A 103 24.52 -1.00 4.95
C ASN A 103 23.22 -0.26 5.30
N THR A 104 22.08 -0.96 5.36
CA THR A 104 20.82 -0.31 5.73
C THR A 104 20.78 0.05 7.21
N LYS A 105 20.20 1.21 7.49
CA LYS A 105 19.86 1.65 8.86
C LYS A 105 18.40 1.39 9.21
N LEU A 106 17.60 0.96 8.23
CA LEU A 106 16.18 0.64 8.40
C LEU A 106 16.03 -0.87 8.59
N PRO A 107 15.07 -1.32 9.42
CA PRO A 107 14.72 -2.73 9.47
C PRO A 107 14.24 -3.17 8.09
N ILE A 108 14.72 -4.34 7.66
CA ILE A 108 14.33 -4.97 6.41
C ILE A 108 13.95 -6.42 6.68
N LEU A 109 12.88 -6.88 6.05
CA LEU A 109 12.55 -8.29 6.00
C LEU A 109 13.22 -8.90 4.77
N VAL A 110 13.92 -10.01 4.98
CA VAL A 110 14.50 -10.82 3.90
C VAL A 110 13.82 -12.18 3.90
N GLU A 111 13.03 -12.46 2.88
CA GLU A 111 12.47 -13.79 2.64
C GLU A 111 13.32 -14.54 1.63
N PHE A 112 13.84 -15.71 2.02
CA PHE A 112 14.49 -16.63 1.09
C PHE A 112 13.43 -17.53 0.48
N LYS A 113 13.13 -17.36 -0.80
CA LYS A 113 12.33 -18.34 -1.54
C LYS A 113 13.19 -19.57 -1.81
N SER A 114 12.67 -20.74 -1.42
CA SER A 114 13.25 -22.01 -1.86
C SER A 114 12.95 -22.19 -3.34
N ASP A 115 13.96 -22.55 -4.14
CA ASP A 115 13.75 -23.01 -5.51
C ASP A 115 13.07 -24.39 -5.45
N SER A 116 11.75 -24.41 -5.45
CA SER A 116 10.94 -25.63 -5.57
C SER A 116 10.57 -25.92 -7.02
#